data_AF-A0A354XWU6-F1
#
_entry.id   AF-A0A354XWU6-F1
#
_cell.length_a   1.000
_cell.length_b   1.000
_cell.length_c   1.000
_cell.angle_alpha   90.00
_cell.angle_beta   90.00
_cell.angle_gamma   90.00
#
_symmetry.space_group_name_H-M   'P 1'
#
loop_
_entity.id
_entity.type
_entity.pdbx_description
1 polymer ?
#
loop_
_entity_poly.entity_id
_entity_poly.type
_entity_poly.pdbx_seq_one_letter_code
_entity_poly.pdbx_strand_id
1 'polypeptide(L)'
;MKKFFLILFSCGIISTTIVFAQENLHPNKDNIQDNSIVAPESLNEHLATLLHEWQIDFSKSDNMCRQGANVVFHDSVYTQCLYDMPTEMELSYNQVVRQYIDMYANRRRDMVGYMLTIGKYYFPMFEEALDKYGLPLELKYLPVIESALNPVAVSRVGATGLWQFMLRTGQGYGLQINSLVDERRDPHKSTEAAARYLKDLYAIYGDWNLVIAAYNCGPGNVNKAIARSGGKRDYWQIYYNLPRETRGYVPAFIAANYIMNFYDKHNICPIESFQEMIALDTVHVENQVHFNQIAEVLDIPLSDIRRWNPQFKKDRVPGNYQRYALVLPINKMYAFLEKKDEIMNFRRDDYITHRENTDGYLASSGSSVSGNGENVYYRVRRGDNLSKIASRNGVTVSQLRSWNNLRSTRISAGKNLIVRKKAVDPAVLETDAATMAQQPTNPETATKTVNAYYRVRNGDNLGKIAQRNRVTVAQLKSWNGLRSDRLSVGKQLIVNKKTVTVEEPQPVQQTAETTTSAKDGSGIISNYLKQQLEESTTDETEVVTGASMEAE
;
A
#
# COMPACT_ATOMS: atom_id res chain seq x y z
N MET A 1 -83.63 -35.44 -65.23
CA MET A 1 -83.99 -34.16 -64.58
C MET A 1 -84.62 -34.48 -63.23
N LYS A 2 -84.29 -33.93 -62.07
CA LYS A 2 -83.12 -33.23 -61.49
C LYS A 2 -83.39 -33.32 -59.98
N LYS A 3 -82.46 -33.86 -59.17
CA LYS A 3 -82.51 -33.90 -57.70
C LYS A 3 -82.47 -32.49 -57.11
N PHE A 4 -82.89 -32.31 -55.84
CA PHE A 4 -82.21 -31.56 -54.75
C PHE A 4 -83.21 -31.45 -53.56
N PHE A 5 -83.02 -32.21 -52.48
CA PHE A 5 -82.32 -31.85 -51.21
C PHE A 5 -83.17 -30.99 -50.26
N LEU A 6 -83.52 -31.56 -49.10
CA LEU A 6 -84.03 -30.84 -47.93
C LEU A 6 -83.27 -31.38 -46.70
N ILE A 7 -82.35 -30.56 -46.20
CA ILE A 7 -81.48 -30.83 -45.05
C ILE A 7 -82.14 -30.20 -43.82
N LEU A 8 -82.29 -31.01 -42.76
CA LEU A 8 -82.60 -30.61 -41.40
C LEU A 8 -81.43 -29.81 -40.80
N PHE A 9 -81.69 -28.59 -40.35
CA PHE A 9 -80.74 -27.79 -39.58
C PHE A 9 -81.29 -27.56 -38.17
N SER A 10 -80.77 -28.31 -37.20
CA SER A 10 -80.83 -27.99 -35.77
C SER A 10 -79.58 -27.17 -35.42
N CYS A 11 -79.73 -25.88 -35.10
CA CYS A 11 -78.64 -25.06 -34.59
C CYS A 11 -78.88 -24.79 -33.10
N GLY A 12 -78.18 -25.56 -32.27
CA GLY A 12 -78.05 -25.35 -30.84
C GLY A 12 -77.02 -24.26 -30.53
N ILE A 13 -77.23 -23.62 -29.38
CA ILE A 13 -76.44 -22.55 -28.79
C ILE A 13 -75.00 -23.02 -28.59
N ILE A 14 -74.03 -22.31 -29.20
CA ILE A 14 -72.59 -22.51 -28.96
C ILE A 14 -72.11 -21.37 -28.05
N SER A 15 -71.83 -21.70 -26.79
CA SER A 15 -70.96 -20.91 -25.92
C SER A 15 -69.53 -21.02 -26.43
N THR A 16 -68.95 -19.90 -26.88
CA THR A 16 -67.52 -19.80 -27.17
C THR A 16 -66.74 -19.64 -25.88
N THR A 17 -66.04 -20.70 -25.46
CA THR A 17 -64.94 -20.60 -24.50
C THR A 17 -63.69 -20.12 -25.23
N ILE A 18 -63.17 -18.96 -24.85
CA ILE A 18 -61.87 -18.47 -25.29
C ILE A 18 -60.81 -19.32 -24.59
N VAL A 19 -60.13 -20.17 -25.36
CA VAL A 19 -58.92 -20.85 -24.91
C VAL A 19 -57.78 -19.83 -25.00
N PHE A 20 -57.37 -19.28 -23.85
CA PHE A 20 -56.07 -18.62 -23.75
C PHE A 20 -54.99 -19.69 -23.87
N ALA A 21 -54.15 -19.57 -24.90
CA ALA A 21 -52.94 -20.35 -25.01
C ALA A 21 -52.08 -20.07 -23.77
N GLN A 22 -51.84 -21.09 -22.96
CA GLN A 22 -50.77 -21.05 -21.96
C GLN A 22 -49.46 -20.91 -22.72
N GLU A 23 -48.87 -19.72 -22.67
CA GLU A 23 -47.44 -19.57 -22.85
C GLU A 23 -46.78 -20.47 -21.80
N ASN A 24 -46.09 -21.50 -22.28
CA ASN A 24 -45.32 -22.40 -21.44
C ASN A 24 -44.19 -21.60 -20.80
N LEU A 25 -44.45 -21.03 -19.62
CA LEU A 25 -43.43 -20.62 -18.67
C LEU A 25 -42.47 -21.80 -18.49
N HIS A 26 -41.25 -21.63 -18.98
CA HIS A 26 -40.17 -22.57 -18.73
C HIS A 26 -40.09 -22.85 -17.22
N PRO A 27 -39.95 -24.12 -16.80
CA PRO A 27 -39.86 -24.44 -15.39
C PRO A 27 -38.60 -23.83 -14.78
N ASN A 28 -38.84 -22.94 -13.83
CA ASN A 28 -37.92 -22.14 -13.04
C ASN A 28 -36.69 -22.95 -12.57
N LYS A 29 -35.55 -22.76 -13.26
CA LYS A 29 -34.22 -23.27 -12.88
C LYS A 29 -33.39 -22.24 -12.10
N ASP A 30 -33.96 -21.06 -11.81
CA ASP A 30 -33.18 -19.84 -11.55
C ASP A 30 -33.11 -19.44 -10.07
N ASN A 31 -33.70 -20.24 -9.18
CA ASN A 31 -33.63 -19.98 -7.74
C ASN A 31 -32.33 -20.54 -7.13
N ILE A 32 -31.24 -19.81 -7.31
CA ILE A 32 -30.00 -20.04 -6.54
C ILE A 32 -30.25 -19.64 -5.08
N GLN A 33 -30.20 -20.61 -4.17
CA GLN A 33 -30.23 -20.38 -2.73
C GLN A 33 -28.85 -20.64 -2.13
N ASP A 34 -28.18 -19.57 -1.71
CA ASP A 34 -26.93 -19.61 -0.96
C ASP A 34 -27.03 -18.60 0.18
N ASN A 35 -27.30 -19.09 1.39
CA ASN A 35 -27.47 -18.23 2.57
C ASN A 35 -26.13 -17.79 3.19
N SER A 36 -25.02 -18.07 2.51
CA SER A 36 -23.68 -17.89 3.03
C SER A 36 -23.06 -16.57 2.55
N ILE A 37 -23.70 -15.45 2.93
CA ILE A 37 -23.22 -14.10 2.60
C ILE A 37 -21.79 -13.93 3.16
N VAL A 38 -20.84 -13.70 2.27
CA VAL A 38 -19.48 -13.27 2.62
C VAL A 38 -19.37 -11.83 2.17
N ALA A 39 -19.54 -10.89 3.10
CA ALA A 39 -19.33 -9.48 2.79
C ALA A 39 -17.87 -9.27 2.35
N PRO A 40 -17.62 -8.51 1.26
CA PRO A 40 -16.28 -8.09 0.88
C PRO A 40 -15.51 -7.52 2.07
N GLU A 41 -14.20 -7.76 2.14
CA GLU A 41 -13.37 -7.38 3.29
C GLU A 41 -13.48 -5.88 3.61
N SER A 42 -13.52 -5.04 2.57
CA SER A 42 -13.68 -3.58 2.67
C SER A 42 -14.94 -3.17 3.43
N LEU A 43 -16.03 -3.92 3.32
CA LEU A 43 -17.30 -3.64 4.01
C LEU A 43 -17.28 -4.00 5.50
N ASN A 44 -16.17 -4.55 5.99
CA ASN A 44 -15.93 -4.78 7.40
C ASN A 44 -15.03 -3.70 8.02
N GLU A 45 -14.55 -2.72 7.23
CA GLU A 45 -13.80 -1.59 7.78
C GLU A 45 -14.69 -0.74 8.70
N HIS A 46 -14.07 -0.21 9.77
CA HIS A 46 -14.78 0.67 10.69
C HIS A 46 -15.01 2.00 9.99
N LEU A 47 -16.27 2.35 9.77
CA LEU A 47 -16.64 3.62 9.14
C LEU A 47 -15.95 4.81 9.81
N ALA A 48 -15.84 4.83 11.14
CA ALA A 48 -15.12 5.87 11.87
C ALA A 48 -13.65 6.06 11.40
N THR A 49 -12.96 4.98 11.03
CA THR A 49 -11.61 5.02 10.47
C THR A 49 -11.60 5.69 9.10
N LEU A 50 -12.50 5.27 8.21
CA LEU A 50 -12.63 5.86 6.86
C LEU A 50 -12.94 7.36 6.93
N LEU A 51 -13.85 7.76 7.81
CA LEU A 51 -14.21 9.17 7.98
C LEU A 51 -13.06 10.00 8.52
N HIS A 52 -12.31 9.46 9.48
CA HIS A 52 -11.12 10.13 9.99
C HIS A 52 -10.05 10.26 8.91
N GLU A 53 -9.77 9.20 8.14
CA GLU A 53 -8.81 9.21 7.03
C GLU A 53 -9.16 10.27 5.98
N TRP A 54 -10.45 10.46 5.74
CA TRP A 54 -10.95 11.43 4.78
C TRP A 54 -11.31 12.80 5.37
N GLN A 55 -11.14 12.99 6.69
CA GLN A 55 -11.58 14.17 7.43
C GLN A 55 -13.04 14.58 7.14
N ILE A 56 -13.90 13.59 6.90
CA ILE A 56 -15.33 13.84 6.69
C ILE A 56 -15.98 14.01 8.06
N ASP A 57 -16.46 15.23 8.32
CA ASP A 57 -17.16 15.57 9.54
C ASP A 57 -18.63 15.14 9.47
N PHE A 58 -18.95 14.03 10.14
CA PHE A 58 -20.32 13.51 10.28
C PHE A 58 -21.24 14.41 11.09
N SER A 59 -20.71 15.33 11.90
CA SER A 59 -21.53 16.14 12.82
C SER A 59 -22.37 17.21 12.11
N LYS A 60 -22.07 17.47 10.83
CA LYS A 60 -22.73 18.50 10.02
C LYS A 60 -23.60 17.97 8.89
N SER A 61 -23.67 16.65 8.71
CA SER A 61 -24.52 16.05 7.67
C SER A 61 -25.98 16.29 8.02
N ASP A 62 -26.77 16.75 7.05
CA ASP A 62 -28.19 17.00 7.26
C ASP A 62 -28.89 15.72 7.77
N ASN A 63 -29.49 15.83 8.94
CA ASN A 63 -30.08 14.70 9.66
C ASN A 63 -31.39 14.22 9.02
N MET A 64 -31.95 14.96 8.05
CA MET A 64 -33.31 14.71 7.55
C MET A 64 -33.44 13.39 6.78
N CYS A 65 -32.47 13.00 5.94
CA CYS A 65 -32.54 11.73 5.18
C CYS A 65 -32.14 10.49 6.00
N ARG A 66 -31.30 10.64 7.03
CA ARG A 66 -30.87 9.53 7.91
C ARG A 66 -31.96 9.04 8.87
N GLN A 67 -33.02 9.82 9.07
CA GLN A 67 -34.12 9.47 9.97
C GLN A 67 -35.15 8.52 9.33
N GLY A 68 -35.01 8.19 8.04
CA GLY A 68 -35.92 7.28 7.34
C GLY A 68 -35.72 5.82 7.72
N ALA A 69 -36.82 5.11 8.00
CA ALA A 69 -36.81 3.66 8.20
C ALA A 69 -36.24 2.93 6.96
N ASN A 70 -35.70 1.73 7.20
CA ASN A 70 -35.24 0.85 6.13
C ASN A 70 -36.41 0.53 5.18
N VAL A 71 -36.22 0.82 3.89
CA VAL A 71 -37.23 0.54 2.86
C VAL A 71 -36.90 -0.78 2.20
N VAL A 72 -37.87 -1.70 2.19
CA VAL A 72 -37.78 -3.00 1.54
C VAL A 72 -38.91 -3.12 0.54
N PHE A 73 -38.59 -3.51 -0.68
CA PHE A 73 -39.57 -3.69 -1.76
C PHE A 73 -39.91 -5.17 -1.98
N HIS A 74 -40.94 -5.41 -2.79
CA HIS A 74 -41.20 -6.73 -3.33
C HIS A 74 -40.13 -7.11 -4.37
N ASP A 75 -39.82 -8.40 -4.49
CA ASP A 75 -38.78 -8.96 -5.38
C ASP A 75 -38.88 -8.48 -6.84
N SER A 76 -40.11 -8.31 -7.32
CA SER A 76 -40.39 -7.80 -8.67
C SER A 76 -39.88 -6.37 -8.89
N VAL A 77 -39.85 -5.54 -7.84
CA VAL A 77 -39.34 -4.16 -7.92
C VAL A 77 -37.83 -4.17 -8.11
N TYR A 78 -37.11 -5.01 -7.36
CA TYR A 78 -35.66 -5.15 -7.52
C TYR A 78 -35.32 -5.71 -8.90
N THR A 79 -36.07 -6.72 -9.35
CA THR A 79 -35.91 -7.30 -10.69
C THR A 79 -36.10 -6.25 -11.78
N GLN A 80 -37.19 -5.47 -11.70
CA GLN A 80 -37.48 -4.42 -12.67
C GLN A 80 -36.42 -3.32 -12.66
N CYS A 81 -36.03 -2.84 -11.48
CA CYS A 81 -34.97 -1.83 -11.35
C CYS A 81 -33.65 -2.30 -11.95
N LEU A 82 -33.26 -3.56 -11.74
CA LEU A 82 -32.05 -4.13 -12.31
C LEU A 82 -32.13 -4.26 -13.84
N TYR A 83 -33.29 -4.72 -14.35
CA TYR A 83 -33.54 -4.90 -15.78
C TYR A 83 -33.61 -3.58 -16.56
N ASP A 84 -34.18 -2.54 -15.96
CA ASP A 84 -34.39 -1.23 -16.61
C ASP A 84 -33.15 -0.33 -16.58
N MET A 85 -32.08 -0.70 -15.85
CA MET A 85 -30.86 0.11 -15.87
C MET A 85 -30.21 0.07 -17.26
N PRO A 86 -29.73 1.21 -17.78
CA PRO A 86 -29.11 1.28 -19.09
C PRO A 86 -27.68 0.73 -19.04
N THR A 87 -27.53 -0.59 -18.90
CA THR A 87 -26.24 -1.25 -18.73
C THR A 87 -25.86 -2.17 -19.88
N GLU A 88 -24.57 -2.22 -20.21
CA GLU A 88 -24.07 -3.18 -21.22
C GLU A 88 -23.93 -4.60 -20.66
N MET A 89 -23.73 -4.71 -19.35
CA MET A 89 -23.59 -5.98 -18.64
C MET A 89 -24.91 -6.47 -18.07
N GLU A 90 -25.07 -7.79 -17.99
CA GLU A 90 -26.22 -8.43 -17.37
C GLU A 90 -26.14 -8.34 -15.84
N LEU A 91 -27.09 -7.59 -15.26
CA LEU A 91 -27.24 -7.42 -13.81
C LEU A 91 -28.45 -8.22 -13.29
N SER A 92 -28.39 -9.55 -13.38
CA SER A 92 -29.56 -10.39 -13.10
C SER A 92 -29.97 -10.41 -11.62
N TYR A 93 -31.28 -10.56 -11.38
CA TYR A 93 -31.85 -10.73 -10.05
C TYR A 93 -31.87 -12.21 -9.64
N ASN A 94 -31.50 -12.48 -8.38
CA ASN A 94 -31.83 -13.71 -7.67
C ASN A 94 -31.77 -13.49 -6.16
N GLN A 95 -32.08 -14.53 -5.38
CA GLN A 95 -32.10 -14.44 -3.91
C GLN A 95 -30.72 -14.13 -3.29
N VAL A 96 -29.62 -14.52 -3.94
CA VAL A 96 -28.26 -14.17 -3.48
C VAL A 96 -28.00 -12.67 -3.68
N VAL A 97 -28.32 -12.14 -4.87
CA VAL A 97 -28.21 -10.69 -5.16
C VAL A 97 -29.08 -9.88 -4.19
N ARG A 98 -30.32 -10.33 -3.94
CA ARG A 98 -31.23 -9.71 -2.97
C ARG A 98 -30.59 -9.58 -1.58
N GLN A 99 -29.95 -10.64 -1.10
CA GLN A 99 -29.28 -10.63 0.20
C GLN A 99 -28.16 -9.57 0.30
N TYR A 100 -27.43 -9.31 -0.80
CA TYR A 100 -26.45 -8.23 -0.87
C TYR A 100 -27.10 -6.84 -1.00
N ILE A 101 -28.21 -6.71 -1.74
CA ILE A 101 -28.99 -5.46 -1.77
C ILE A 101 -29.44 -5.09 -0.36
N ASP A 102 -30.00 -6.05 0.39
CA ASP A 102 -30.42 -5.82 1.78
C ASP A 102 -29.23 -5.50 2.69
N MET A 103 -28.05 -6.07 2.42
CA MET A 103 -26.83 -5.71 3.16
C MET A 103 -26.49 -4.24 2.97
N TYR A 104 -26.45 -3.73 1.73
CA TYR A 104 -26.15 -2.33 1.45
C TYR A 104 -27.25 -1.39 1.92
N ALA A 105 -28.50 -1.68 1.56
CA ALA A 105 -29.67 -0.85 1.82
C ALA A 105 -30.04 -0.77 3.30
N ASN A 106 -29.67 -1.76 4.12
CA ASN A 106 -30.07 -1.83 5.53
C ASN A 106 -28.89 -1.83 6.51
N ARG A 107 -27.90 -2.72 6.32
CA ARG A 107 -26.81 -2.95 7.30
C ARG A 107 -25.58 -2.07 7.08
N ARG A 108 -25.48 -1.42 5.92
CA ARG A 108 -24.31 -0.61 5.50
C ARG A 108 -24.70 0.77 4.96
N ARG A 109 -25.86 1.30 5.39
CA ARG A 109 -26.43 2.57 4.90
C ARG A 109 -25.46 3.75 5.04
N ASP A 110 -24.84 3.88 6.20
CA ASP A 110 -23.88 4.96 6.46
C ASP A 110 -22.64 4.86 5.57
N MET A 111 -22.20 3.62 5.31
CA MET A 111 -21.09 3.35 4.41
C MET A 111 -21.44 3.67 2.96
N VAL A 112 -22.66 3.34 2.51
CA VAL A 112 -23.16 3.76 1.20
C VAL A 112 -23.21 5.28 1.10
N GLY A 113 -23.73 5.98 2.11
CA GLY A 113 -23.72 7.44 2.16
C GLY A 113 -22.31 8.04 2.02
N TYR A 114 -21.34 7.46 2.72
CA TYR A 114 -19.93 7.84 2.60
C TYR A 114 -19.38 7.60 1.18
N MET A 115 -19.64 6.42 0.60
CA MET A 115 -19.18 6.07 -0.75
C MET A 115 -19.85 6.92 -1.82
N LEU A 116 -21.10 7.36 -1.62
CA LEU A 116 -21.78 8.32 -2.50
C LEU A 116 -21.09 9.69 -2.47
N THR A 117 -20.63 10.15 -1.30
CA THR A 117 -19.89 11.41 -1.18
C THR A 117 -18.54 11.35 -1.86
N ILE A 118 -17.74 10.34 -1.52
CA ILE A 118 -16.39 10.17 -2.08
C ILE A 118 -16.44 9.80 -3.56
N GLY A 119 -17.48 9.09 -3.99
CA GLY A 119 -17.74 8.77 -5.39
C GLY A 119 -17.84 9.99 -6.29
N LYS A 120 -18.31 11.15 -5.79
CA LYS A 120 -18.33 12.41 -6.58
C LYS A 120 -16.94 12.83 -7.07
N TYR A 121 -15.88 12.45 -6.35
CA TYR A 121 -14.50 12.73 -6.72
C TYR A 121 -13.92 11.64 -7.64
N TYR A 122 -14.13 10.36 -7.30
CA TYR A 122 -13.48 9.26 -8.03
C TYR A 122 -14.22 8.77 -9.26
N PHE A 123 -15.55 8.78 -9.28
CA PHE A 123 -16.31 8.20 -10.39
C PHE A 123 -16.04 8.86 -11.75
N PRO A 124 -15.92 10.20 -11.87
CA PRO A 124 -15.56 10.82 -13.15
C PRO A 124 -14.21 10.32 -13.67
N MET A 125 -13.22 10.13 -12.79
CA MET A 125 -11.91 9.58 -13.16
C MET A 125 -11.99 8.12 -13.61
N PHE A 126 -12.84 7.32 -12.95
CA PHE A 126 -13.05 5.93 -13.34
C PHE A 126 -13.77 5.83 -14.68
N GLU A 127 -14.83 6.62 -14.87
CA GLU A 127 -15.60 6.70 -16.11
C GLU A 127 -14.73 7.12 -17.29
N GLU A 128 -13.89 8.14 -17.13
CA GLU A 128 -12.94 8.58 -18.17
C GLU A 128 -12.02 7.44 -18.60
N ALA A 129 -11.46 6.69 -17.65
CA ALA A 129 -10.58 5.57 -17.97
C ALA A 129 -11.34 4.40 -18.61
N LEU A 130 -12.54 4.07 -18.12
CA LEU A 130 -13.35 2.99 -18.68
C LEU A 130 -13.78 3.31 -20.13
N ASP A 131 -14.27 4.52 -20.36
CA ASP A 131 -14.69 5.01 -21.68
C ASP A 131 -13.53 5.02 -22.68
N LYS A 132 -12.35 5.50 -22.26
CA LYS A 132 -11.11 5.47 -23.07
C LYS A 132 -10.77 4.08 -23.59
N TYR A 133 -11.11 3.02 -22.85
CA TYR A 133 -10.85 1.63 -23.26
C TYR A 133 -12.07 0.93 -23.85
N GLY A 134 -13.21 1.61 -23.98
CA GLY A 134 -14.47 1.06 -24.47
C GLY A 134 -15.05 0.01 -23.52
N LEU A 135 -14.99 0.27 -22.22
CA LEU A 135 -15.45 -0.65 -21.17
C LEU A 135 -16.76 -0.14 -20.54
N PRO A 136 -17.64 -1.05 -20.08
CA PRO A 136 -18.88 -0.68 -19.40
C PRO A 136 -18.63 0.20 -18.18
N LEU A 137 -19.37 1.31 -18.07
CA LEU A 137 -19.18 2.31 -17.00
C LEU A 137 -19.59 1.80 -15.62
N GLU A 138 -20.41 0.75 -15.55
CA GLU A 138 -20.83 0.05 -14.33
C GLU A 138 -19.64 -0.50 -13.54
N LEU A 139 -18.52 -0.80 -14.22
CA LEU A 139 -17.28 -1.28 -13.63
C LEU A 139 -16.66 -0.27 -12.65
N LYS A 140 -17.08 1.01 -12.68
CA LYS A 140 -16.67 2.03 -11.70
C LYS A 140 -17.04 1.67 -10.26
N TYR A 141 -17.97 0.74 -10.06
CA TYR A 141 -18.35 0.24 -8.74
C TYR A 141 -17.50 -0.95 -8.24
N LEU A 142 -16.51 -1.42 -9.00
CA LEU A 142 -15.53 -2.40 -8.48
C LEU A 142 -14.77 -1.82 -7.26
N PRO A 143 -14.22 -0.59 -7.30
CA PRO A 143 -13.65 0.06 -6.11
C PRO A 143 -14.58 0.22 -4.90
N VAL A 144 -15.91 0.23 -5.10
CA VAL A 144 -16.90 0.26 -4.00
C VAL A 144 -16.85 -1.04 -3.20
N ILE A 145 -16.74 -2.18 -3.89
CA ILE A 145 -16.67 -3.49 -3.24
C ILE A 145 -15.24 -3.88 -2.85
N GLU A 146 -14.23 -3.39 -3.56
CA GLU A 146 -12.84 -3.72 -3.33
C GLU A 146 -12.24 -2.99 -2.14
N SER A 147 -12.44 -1.67 -2.05
CA SER A 147 -11.78 -0.85 -1.03
C SER A 147 -12.68 0.15 -0.34
N ALA A 148 -13.99 0.13 -0.63
CA ALA A 148 -14.89 1.19 -0.20
C ALA A 148 -14.41 2.59 -0.62
N LEU A 149 -13.78 2.69 -1.79
CA LEU A 149 -13.14 3.92 -2.30
C LEU A 149 -11.99 4.45 -1.41
N ASN A 150 -11.34 3.58 -0.64
CA ASN A 150 -10.13 3.94 0.11
C ASN A 150 -8.86 3.69 -0.74
N PRO A 151 -8.09 4.74 -1.10
CA PRO A 151 -6.89 4.59 -1.93
C PRO A 151 -5.68 4.04 -1.16
N VAL A 152 -5.71 4.01 0.17
CA VAL A 152 -4.61 3.45 0.98
C VAL A 152 -4.93 2.08 1.57
N ALA A 153 -6.12 1.52 1.28
CA ALA A 153 -6.56 0.21 1.74
C ALA A 153 -5.54 -0.89 1.43
N VAL A 154 -5.33 -1.80 2.38
CA VAL A 154 -4.46 -2.98 2.21
C VAL A 154 -5.17 -4.20 2.80
N SER A 155 -5.46 -5.18 1.97
CA SER A 155 -6.07 -6.44 2.43
C SER A 155 -5.08 -7.30 3.22
N ARG A 156 -5.61 -8.31 3.93
CA ARG A 156 -4.77 -9.30 4.66
C ARG A 156 -3.75 -10.01 3.77
N VAL A 157 -4.09 -10.20 2.49
CA VAL A 157 -3.24 -10.88 1.50
C VAL A 157 -2.37 -9.92 0.69
N GLY A 158 -2.45 -8.61 0.96
CA GLY A 158 -1.57 -7.60 0.38
C GLY A 158 -2.07 -6.98 -0.93
N ALA A 159 -3.36 -7.16 -1.26
CA ALA A 159 -4.04 -6.34 -2.26
C ALA A 159 -4.05 -4.88 -1.78
N THR A 160 -3.91 -3.90 -2.68
CA THR A 160 -3.71 -2.50 -2.26
C THR A 160 -4.40 -1.50 -3.17
N GLY A 161 -4.92 -0.43 -2.55
CA GLY A 161 -5.50 0.73 -3.21
C GLY A 161 -6.95 0.58 -3.64
N LEU A 162 -7.45 1.54 -4.43
CA LEU A 162 -8.84 1.61 -4.88
C LEU A 162 -9.29 0.32 -5.57
N TRP A 163 -8.42 -0.18 -6.45
CA TRP A 163 -8.67 -1.36 -7.27
C TRP A 163 -8.15 -2.66 -6.66
N GLN A 164 -7.63 -2.61 -5.42
CA GLN A 164 -7.08 -3.77 -4.70
C GLN A 164 -6.13 -4.63 -5.54
N PHE A 165 -5.16 -4.00 -6.20
CA PHE A 165 -4.18 -4.75 -6.98
C PHE A 165 -3.28 -5.61 -6.10
N MET A 166 -3.17 -6.90 -6.45
CA MET A 166 -2.08 -7.74 -5.97
C MET A 166 -0.75 -7.22 -6.51
N LEU A 167 0.32 -7.30 -5.70
CA LEU A 167 1.63 -6.72 -6.01
C LEU A 167 2.12 -7.06 -7.42
N ARG A 168 2.13 -8.35 -7.78
CA ARG A 168 2.64 -8.82 -9.07
C ARG A 168 1.74 -8.39 -10.23
N THR A 169 0.42 -8.40 -10.04
CA THR A 169 -0.54 -7.95 -11.05
C THR A 169 -0.34 -6.46 -11.33
N GLY A 170 -0.27 -5.64 -10.28
CA GLY A 170 -0.02 -4.20 -10.43
C GLY A 170 1.29 -3.91 -11.16
N GLN A 171 2.38 -4.61 -10.82
CA GLN A 171 3.65 -4.51 -11.54
C GLN A 171 3.53 -4.92 -13.01
N GLY A 172 2.78 -5.98 -13.30
CA GLY A 172 2.50 -6.45 -14.66
C GLY A 172 1.80 -5.40 -15.53
N TYR A 173 0.98 -4.55 -14.91
CA TYR A 173 0.31 -3.43 -15.58
C TYR A 173 1.06 -2.09 -15.46
N GLY A 174 2.34 -2.12 -15.07
CA GLY A 174 3.24 -0.96 -15.09
C GLY A 174 3.21 -0.08 -13.84
N LEU A 175 2.56 -0.52 -12.76
CA LEU A 175 2.57 0.23 -11.50
C LEU A 175 3.91 0.04 -10.76
N GLN A 176 4.50 1.14 -10.30
CA GLN A 176 5.70 1.11 -9.49
C GLN A 176 5.38 0.82 -8.02
N ILE A 177 6.08 -0.15 -7.44
CA ILE A 177 6.02 -0.43 -6.01
C ILE A 177 7.44 -0.54 -5.44
N ASN A 178 7.76 0.29 -4.45
CA ASN A 178 9.02 0.29 -3.73
C ASN A 178 8.83 0.70 -2.25
N SER A 179 9.94 1.02 -1.58
CA SER A 179 9.94 1.38 -0.15
C SER A 179 9.26 2.73 0.16
N LEU A 180 9.17 3.63 -0.83
CA LEU A 180 8.66 5.00 -0.69
C LEU A 180 7.40 5.25 -1.50
N VAL A 181 7.20 4.51 -2.59
CA VAL A 181 6.09 4.70 -3.53
C VAL A 181 5.35 3.38 -3.72
N ASP A 182 4.02 3.45 -3.72
CA ASP A 182 3.13 2.35 -4.12
C ASP A 182 2.04 2.92 -5.03
N GLU A 183 2.25 2.84 -6.34
CA GLU A 183 1.34 3.41 -7.34
C GLU A 183 0.02 2.65 -7.45
N ARG A 184 -0.14 1.51 -6.75
CA ARG A 184 -1.46 0.91 -6.56
C ARG A 184 -2.39 1.81 -5.76
N ARG A 185 -1.83 2.72 -4.95
CA ARG A 185 -2.57 3.72 -4.19
C ARG A 185 -2.84 5.00 -4.97
N ASP A 186 -2.14 5.21 -6.09
CA ASP A 186 -2.34 6.37 -6.96
C ASP A 186 -3.69 6.21 -7.70
N PRO A 187 -4.67 7.11 -7.50
CA PRO A 187 -5.99 6.95 -8.11
C PRO A 187 -5.96 6.89 -9.63
N HIS A 188 -5.19 7.75 -10.29
CA HIS A 188 -5.14 7.82 -11.75
C HIS A 188 -4.41 6.60 -12.33
N LYS A 189 -3.21 6.30 -11.82
CA LYS A 189 -2.40 5.19 -12.36
C LYS A 189 -3.04 3.84 -12.11
N SER A 190 -3.58 3.62 -10.91
CA SER A 190 -4.26 2.35 -10.60
C SER A 190 -5.53 2.16 -11.40
N THR A 191 -6.32 3.21 -11.65
CA THR A 191 -7.52 3.16 -12.51
C THR A 191 -7.16 2.83 -13.95
N GLU A 192 -6.17 3.50 -14.50
CA GLU A 192 -5.68 3.26 -15.86
C GLU A 192 -5.13 1.82 -16.01
N ALA A 193 -4.47 1.28 -14.99
CA ALA A 193 -4.05 -0.12 -14.94
C ALA A 193 -5.23 -1.10 -14.84
N ALA A 194 -6.26 -0.76 -14.03
CA ALA A 194 -7.45 -1.59 -13.87
C ALA A 194 -8.28 -1.69 -15.14
N ALA A 195 -8.47 -0.58 -15.87
CA ALA A 195 -9.15 -0.58 -17.14
C ALA A 195 -8.45 -1.51 -18.15
N ARG A 196 -7.12 -1.42 -18.28
CA ARG A 196 -6.36 -2.37 -19.12
C ARG A 196 -6.53 -3.83 -18.68
N TYR A 197 -6.48 -4.09 -17.39
CA TYR A 197 -6.63 -5.45 -16.87
C TYR A 197 -8.03 -6.02 -17.15
N LEU A 198 -9.08 -5.23 -16.94
CA LEU A 198 -10.46 -5.63 -17.24
C LEU A 198 -10.66 -5.89 -18.74
N LYS A 199 -10.06 -5.05 -19.60
CA LYS A 199 -10.06 -5.26 -21.05
C LYS A 199 -9.43 -6.60 -21.44
N ASP A 200 -8.26 -6.92 -20.87
CA ASP A 200 -7.57 -8.17 -21.15
C ASP A 200 -8.37 -9.40 -20.66
N LEU A 201 -9.02 -9.29 -19.50
CA LEU A 201 -9.92 -10.33 -19.00
C LEU A 201 -11.13 -10.51 -19.92
N TYR A 202 -11.70 -9.42 -20.42
CA TYR A 202 -12.84 -9.48 -21.34
C TYR A 202 -12.46 -10.16 -22.66
N ALA A 203 -11.27 -9.90 -23.19
CA ALA A 203 -10.75 -10.59 -24.37
C ALA A 203 -10.69 -12.13 -24.20
N ILE A 204 -10.48 -12.63 -22.97
CA ILE A 204 -10.49 -14.08 -22.68
C ILE A 204 -11.92 -14.62 -22.54
N TYR A 205 -12.76 -13.91 -21.79
CA TYR A 205 -14.03 -14.46 -21.31
C TYR A 205 -15.20 -14.15 -22.22
N GLY A 206 -15.24 -12.95 -22.82
CA GLY A 206 -16.37 -12.44 -23.60
C GLY A 206 -17.65 -12.19 -22.80
N ASP A 207 -17.58 -12.35 -21.48
CA ASP A 207 -18.70 -12.17 -20.55
C ASP A 207 -18.24 -11.40 -19.32
N TRP A 208 -18.95 -10.33 -18.98
CA TRP A 208 -18.54 -9.45 -17.90
C TRP A 208 -18.68 -10.07 -16.51
N ASN A 209 -19.66 -10.96 -16.30
CA ASN A 209 -19.83 -11.64 -15.01
C ASN A 209 -18.67 -12.61 -14.74
N LEU A 210 -18.17 -13.30 -15.78
CA LEU A 210 -16.94 -14.08 -15.70
C LEU A 210 -15.69 -13.21 -15.52
N VAL A 211 -15.61 -12.04 -16.17
CA VAL A 211 -14.51 -11.08 -15.95
C VAL A 211 -14.44 -10.65 -14.49
N ILE A 212 -15.57 -10.28 -13.90
CA ILE A 212 -15.65 -9.85 -12.50
C ILE A 212 -15.25 -11.01 -11.56
N ALA A 213 -15.69 -12.24 -11.84
CA ALA A 213 -15.26 -13.42 -11.10
C ALA A 213 -13.74 -13.67 -11.23
N ALA A 214 -13.18 -13.50 -12.43
CA ALA A 214 -11.75 -13.66 -12.69
C ALA A 214 -10.92 -12.54 -12.08
N TYR A 215 -11.46 -11.33 -11.98
CA TYR A 215 -10.82 -10.21 -11.30
C TYR A 215 -10.57 -10.54 -9.83
N ASN A 216 -11.58 -11.09 -9.14
CA ASN A 216 -11.50 -11.46 -7.72
C ASN A 216 -10.61 -12.68 -7.45
N CYS A 217 -10.84 -13.81 -8.14
CA CYS A 217 -10.16 -15.07 -7.81
C CYS A 217 -9.02 -15.46 -8.76
N GLY A 218 -8.76 -14.63 -9.77
CA GLY A 218 -7.80 -14.90 -10.83
C GLY A 218 -8.37 -15.81 -11.93
N PRO A 219 -7.94 -15.61 -13.20
CA PRO A 219 -8.47 -16.34 -14.35
C PRO A 219 -8.27 -17.86 -14.26
N GLY A 220 -7.17 -18.32 -13.62
CA GLY A 220 -6.91 -19.75 -13.45
C GLY A 220 -7.97 -20.48 -12.61
N ASN A 221 -8.60 -19.81 -11.64
CA ASN A 221 -9.66 -20.41 -10.83
C ASN A 221 -10.99 -20.45 -11.58
N VAL A 222 -11.30 -19.42 -12.37
CA VAL A 222 -12.46 -19.40 -13.26
C VAL A 222 -12.33 -20.50 -14.32
N ASN A 223 -11.17 -20.65 -14.95
CA ASN A 223 -10.94 -21.70 -15.95
C ASN A 223 -11.13 -23.12 -15.36
N LYS A 224 -10.69 -23.34 -14.11
CA LYS A 224 -10.97 -24.60 -13.39
C LYS A 224 -12.46 -24.80 -13.10
N ALA A 225 -13.21 -23.73 -12.84
CA ALA A 225 -14.66 -23.82 -12.63
C ALA A 225 -15.41 -24.13 -13.94
N ILE A 226 -15.01 -23.48 -15.04
CA ILE A 226 -15.51 -23.75 -16.41
C ILE A 226 -15.25 -25.22 -16.77
N ALA A 227 -14.01 -25.71 -16.60
CA ALA A 227 -13.67 -27.10 -16.89
C ALA A 227 -14.52 -28.10 -16.06
N ARG A 228 -14.69 -27.85 -14.76
CA ARG A 228 -15.51 -28.70 -13.87
C ARG A 228 -17.01 -28.65 -14.20
N SER A 229 -17.49 -27.60 -14.84
CA SER A 229 -18.89 -27.45 -15.25
C SER A 229 -19.24 -28.17 -16.57
N GLY A 230 -18.24 -28.75 -17.25
CA GLY A 230 -18.41 -29.28 -18.60
C GLY A 230 -18.27 -28.22 -19.70
N GLY A 231 -17.52 -27.14 -19.45
CA GLY A 231 -17.24 -26.10 -20.45
C GLY A 231 -18.26 -24.96 -20.50
N LYS A 232 -19.14 -24.83 -19.51
CA LYS A 232 -20.11 -23.72 -19.46
C LYS A 232 -19.41 -22.39 -19.23
N ARG A 233 -19.87 -21.36 -19.95
CA ARG A 233 -19.27 -20.00 -19.96
C ARG A 233 -20.24 -18.93 -19.46
N ASP A 234 -21.18 -19.31 -18.62
CA ASP A 234 -22.05 -18.39 -17.89
C ASP A 234 -21.71 -18.47 -16.39
N TYR A 235 -21.64 -17.32 -15.73
CA TYR A 235 -21.29 -17.23 -14.31
C TYR A 235 -22.23 -18.05 -13.42
N TRP A 236 -23.55 -17.94 -13.66
CA TRP A 236 -24.56 -18.61 -12.84
C TRP A 236 -24.52 -20.13 -13.03
N GLN A 237 -24.20 -20.59 -14.23
CA GLN A 237 -24.00 -21.99 -14.55
C GLN A 237 -22.75 -22.61 -13.92
N ILE A 238 -21.71 -21.81 -13.65
CA ILE A 238 -20.49 -22.27 -12.96
C ILE A 238 -20.46 -21.90 -11.47
N TYR A 239 -21.51 -21.25 -10.95
CA TYR A 239 -21.59 -20.69 -9.60
C TYR A 239 -21.09 -21.65 -8.52
N TYR A 240 -21.60 -22.89 -8.48
CA TYR A 240 -21.22 -23.86 -7.45
C TYR A 240 -19.81 -24.45 -7.61
N ASN A 241 -19.14 -24.21 -8.74
CA ASN A 241 -17.76 -24.64 -8.99
C ASN A 241 -16.73 -23.55 -8.63
N LEU A 242 -17.18 -22.33 -8.34
CA LEU A 242 -16.33 -21.21 -7.93
C LEU A 242 -16.00 -21.25 -6.43
N PRO A 243 -14.87 -20.65 -6.00
CA PRO A 243 -14.58 -20.45 -4.58
C PRO A 243 -15.71 -19.70 -3.86
N ARG A 244 -15.94 -20.02 -2.59
CA ARG A 244 -17.05 -19.43 -1.81
C ARG A 244 -17.04 -17.91 -1.78
N GLU A 245 -15.86 -17.30 -1.69
CA GLU A 245 -15.69 -15.84 -1.72
C GLU A 245 -16.17 -15.26 -3.07
N THR A 246 -15.74 -15.85 -4.18
CA THR A 246 -16.08 -15.43 -5.54
C THR A 246 -17.55 -15.63 -5.90
N ARG A 247 -18.19 -16.65 -5.31
CA ARG A 247 -19.66 -16.83 -5.40
C ARG A 247 -20.42 -15.65 -4.81
N GLY A 248 -19.88 -15.02 -3.77
CA GLY A 248 -20.46 -13.82 -3.18
C GLY A 248 -20.12 -12.53 -3.94
N TYR A 249 -19.00 -12.53 -4.65
CA TYR A 249 -18.39 -11.33 -5.22
C TYR A 249 -19.21 -10.71 -6.37
N VAL A 250 -19.61 -11.49 -7.39
CA VAL A 250 -20.43 -10.97 -8.50
C VAL A 250 -21.82 -10.52 -8.02
N PRO A 251 -22.55 -11.27 -7.16
CA PRO A 251 -23.79 -10.76 -6.57
C PRO A 251 -23.61 -9.48 -5.75
N ALA A 252 -22.49 -9.34 -5.02
CA ALA A 252 -22.18 -8.11 -4.29
C ALA A 252 -21.96 -6.92 -5.24
N PHE A 253 -21.29 -7.15 -6.38
CA PHE A 253 -21.10 -6.14 -7.42
C PHE A 253 -22.43 -5.70 -8.07
N ILE A 254 -23.31 -6.65 -8.40
CA ILE A 254 -24.65 -6.35 -8.93
C ILE A 254 -25.46 -5.53 -7.91
N ALA A 255 -25.42 -5.93 -6.64
CA ALA A 255 -26.08 -5.19 -5.56
C ALA A 255 -25.49 -3.78 -5.35
N ALA A 256 -24.17 -3.62 -5.52
CA ALA A 256 -23.51 -2.32 -5.48
C ALA A 256 -23.99 -1.42 -6.63
N ASN A 257 -24.12 -1.94 -7.85
CA ASN A 257 -24.71 -1.21 -8.98
C ASN A 257 -26.14 -0.75 -8.67
N TYR A 258 -26.97 -1.65 -8.15
CA TYR A 258 -28.34 -1.31 -7.76
C TYR A 258 -28.37 -0.19 -6.71
N ILE A 259 -27.66 -0.36 -5.59
CA ILE A 259 -27.81 0.60 -4.48
C ILE A 259 -27.21 1.96 -4.83
N MET A 260 -26.15 2.02 -5.64
CA MET A 260 -25.53 3.28 -6.03
C MET A 260 -26.37 4.08 -7.04
N ASN A 261 -27.30 3.45 -7.75
CA ASN A 261 -28.23 4.10 -8.66
C ASN A 261 -29.60 4.39 -8.02
N PHE A 262 -30.01 3.61 -7.02
CA PHE A 262 -31.34 3.70 -6.38
C PHE A 262 -31.28 3.99 -4.87
N TYR A 263 -30.21 4.61 -4.39
CA TYR A 263 -30.01 4.92 -2.96
C TYR A 263 -31.13 5.79 -2.38
N ASP A 264 -31.66 6.69 -3.19
CA ASP A 264 -32.75 7.61 -2.86
C ASP A 264 -34.04 6.85 -2.51
N LYS A 265 -34.38 5.81 -3.27
CA LYS A 265 -35.52 4.91 -3.00
C LYS A 265 -35.39 4.17 -1.65
N HIS A 266 -34.16 4.08 -1.12
CA HIS A 266 -33.86 3.43 0.15
C HIS A 266 -33.65 4.42 1.30
N ASN A 267 -34.06 5.69 1.16
CA ASN A 267 -33.82 6.75 2.16
C ASN A 267 -32.33 6.85 2.54
N ILE A 268 -31.43 6.64 1.58
CA ILE A 268 -29.99 6.88 1.74
C ILE A 268 -29.69 8.18 1.00
N CYS A 269 -28.67 8.91 1.46
CA CYS A 269 -28.24 10.17 0.87
C CYS A 269 -26.72 10.29 0.96
N PRO A 270 -26.08 10.99 0.00
CA PRO A 270 -24.70 11.40 0.16
C PRO A 270 -24.55 12.26 1.42
N ILE A 271 -23.42 12.09 2.09
CA ILE A 271 -23.04 12.91 3.23
C ILE A 271 -22.59 14.27 2.70
N GLU A 272 -23.32 15.32 3.05
CA GLU A 272 -22.92 16.68 2.69
C GLU A 272 -21.60 17.02 3.38
N SER A 273 -20.59 17.32 2.56
CA SER A 273 -19.35 17.92 3.00
C SER A 273 -19.35 19.37 2.56
N PHE A 274 -19.17 20.29 3.51
CA PHE A 274 -19.04 21.73 3.25
C PHE A 274 -17.67 22.10 2.65
N GLN A 275 -16.77 21.14 2.44
CA GLN A 275 -15.56 21.41 1.68
C GLN A 275 -15.92 21.53 0.20
N GLU A 276 -15.93 22.78 -0.28
CA GLU A 276 -15.92 23.14 -1.69
C GLU A 276 -15.00 22.18 -2.46
N MET A 277 -15.44 21.66 -3.61
CA MET A 277 -14.57 20.86 -4.46
C MET A 277 -13.35 21.70 -4.84
N ILE A 278 -12.23 21.47 -4.17
CA ILE A 278 -10.98 22.15 -4.46
C ILE A 278 -10.49 21.63 -5.80
N ALA A 279 -10.26 22.55 -6.74
CA ALA A 279 -9.64 22.19 -8.01
C ALA A 279 -8.18 21.78 -7.76
N LEU A 280 -7.85 20.54 -8.11
CA LEU A 280 -6.52 19.95 -7.97
C LEU A 280 -5.84 19.86 -9.34
N ASP A 281 -4.53 19.96 -9.34
CA ASP A 281 -3.68 19.72 -10.50
C ASP A 281 -2.33 19.13 -10.04
N THR A 282 -1.47 18.78 -10.98
CA THR A 282 -0.22 18.08 -10.72
C THR A 282 1.00 18.92 -11.10
N VAL A 283 2.02 18.86 -10.25
CA VAL A 283 3.36 19.38 -10.54
C VAL A 283 4.37 18.24 -10.53
N HIS A 284 5.29 18.22 -11.48
CA HIS A 284 6.37 17.25 -11.50
C HIS A 284 7.49 17.68 -10.53
N VAL A 285 7.86 16.77 -9.64
CA VAL A 285 8.91 16.97 -8.65
C VAL A 285 10.11 16.10 -9.01
N GLU A 286 11.24 16.76 -9.25
CA GLU A 286 12.51 16.15 -9.70
C GLU A 286 13.54 16.03 -8.57
N ASN A 287 13.30 16.69 -7.44
CA ASN A 287 14.18 16.65 -6.27
C ASN A 287 13.49 15.97 -5.11
N GLN A 288 14.26 15.33 -4.24
CA GLN A 288 13.73 14.82 -2.99
C GLN A 288 13.17 15.97 -2.15
N VAL A 289 11.90 15.84 -1.74
CA VAL A 289 11.23 16.83 -0.89
C VAL A 289 10.36 16.13 0.15
N HIS A 290 10.44 16.59 1.40
CA HIS A 290 9.60 16.12 2.49
C HIS A 290 8.28 16.92 2.53
N PHE A 291 7.17 16.29 2.86
CA PHE A 291 5.86 16.95 2.86
C PHE A 291 5.78 18.12 3.84
N ASN A 292 6.45 18.06 5.00
CA ASN A 292 6.53 19.22 5.91
C ASN A 292 7.19 20.45 5.27
N GLN A 293 8.14 20.27 4.35
CA GLN A 293 8.74 21.40 3.64
C GLN A 293 7.69 22.11 2.77
N ILE A 294 6.80 21.33 2.16
CA ILE A 294 5.70 21.84 1.32
C ILE A 294 4.61 22.45 2.21
N ALA A 295 4.20 21.72 3.25
CA ALA A 295 3.14 22.09 4.17
C ALA A 295 3.42 23.42 4.87
N GLU A 296 4.62 23.61 5.40
CA GLU A 296 4.99 24.81 6.17
C GLU A 296 5.20 26.03 5.26
N VAL A 297 5.82 25.87 4.09
CA VAL A 297 6.09 27.00 3.17
C VAL A 297 4.84 27.45 2.41
N LEU A 298 3.98 26.50 2.03
CA LEU A 298 2.76 26.79 1.28
C LEU A 298 1.52 26.96 2.16
N ASP A 299 1.64 26.79 3.48
CA ASP A 299 0.53 26.83 4.43
C ASP A 299 -0.60 25.89 3.98
N ILE A 300 -0.27 24.60 3.90
CA ILE A 300 -1.20 23.52 3.56
C ILE A 300 -1.15 22.50 4.70
N PRO A 301 -2.30 22.04 5.24
CA PRO A 301 -2.30 20.97 6.21
C PRO A 301 -1.60 19.71 5.68
N LEU A 302 -0.68 19.14 6.46
CA LEU A 302 0.05 17.91 6.08
C LEU A 302 -0.90 16.75 5.75
N SER A 303 -2.06 16.67 6.43
CA SER A 303 -3.11 15.69 6.15
C SER A 303 -3.63 15.79 4.72
N ASP A 304 -3.77 17.01 4.19
CA ASP A 304 -4.32 17.25 2.87
C ASP A 304 -3.31 16.81 1.79
N ILE A 305 -2.02 17.13 1.98
CA ILE A 305 -0.96 16.67 1.07
C ILE A 305 -0.94 15.14 1.01
N ARG A 306 -1.01 14.45 2.16
CA ARG A 306 -1.07 12.98 2.21
C ARG A 306 -2.32 12.44 1.52
N ARG A 307 -3.48 13.08 1.73
CA ARG A 307 -4.77 12.65 1.16
C ARG A 307 -4.76 12.72 -0.36
N TRP A 308 -4.23 13.80 -0.94
CA TRP A 308 -4.14 13.96 -2.39
C TRP A 308 -3.00 13.16 -3.02
N ASN A 309 -2.02 12.73 -2.22
CA ASN A 309 -0.86 11.98 -2.68
C ASN A 309 -0.69 10.62 -1.97
N PRO A 310 -1.69 9.72 -2.05
CA PRO A 310 -1.69 8.44 -1.33
C PRO A 310 -0.62 7.44 -1.80
N GLN A 311 -0.02 7.67 -2.97
CA GLN A 311 1.06 6.87 -3.55
C GLN A 311 2.34 6.91 -2.71
N PHE A 312 2.58 7.98 -1.97
CA PHE A 312 3.78 8.08 -1.13
C PHE A 312 3.53 7.43 0.23
N LYS A 313 4.27 6.35 0.49
CA LYS A 313 4.16 5.54 1.73
C LYS A 313 4.73 6.25 2.96
N LYS A 314 5.49 7.31 2.74
CA LYS A 314 6.13 8.16 3.75
C LYS A 314 5.96 9.60 3.30
N ASP A 315 6.15 10.53 4.22
CA ASP A 315 6.01 11.98 3.99
C ASP A 315 7.13 12.58 3.13
N ARG A 316 7.51 11.91 2.05
CA ARG A 316 8.55 12.38 1.14
C ARG A 316 8.32 11.89 -0.28
N VAL A 317 8.53 12.80 -1.22
CA VAL A 317 8.67 12.51 -2.63
C VAL A 317 10.14 12.17 -2.90
N PRO A 318 10.47 11.01 -3.51
CA PRO A 318 11.86 10.64 -3.77
C PRO A 318 12.56 11.58 -4.76
N GLY A 319 11.88 11.97 -5.85
CA GLY A 319 12.31 12.96 -6.86
C GLY A 319 13.65 12.71 -7.58
N ASN A 320 14.74 12.57 -6.84
CA ASN A 320 16.12 12.48 -7.34
C ASN A 320 16.38 11.29 -8.28
N TYR A 321 15.64 10.18 -8.11
CA TYR A 321 15.79 8.99 -8.95
C TYR A 321 14.95 9.08 -10.22
N GLN A 322 13.76 9.68 -10.12
CA GLN A 322 12.84 9.91 -11.23
C GLN A 322 11.83 10.98 -10.83
N ARG A 323 11.30 11.69 -11.83
CA ARG A 323 10.20 12.64 -11.63
C ARG A 323 8.94 11.93 -11.12
N TYR A 324 8.29 12.53 -10.13
CA TYR A 324 6.98 12.10 -9.64
C TYR A 324 5.98 13.24 -9.74
N ALA A 325 4.74 12.92 -10.07
CA ALA A 325 3.64 13.87 -9.96
C ALA A 325 3.27 14.07 -8.48
N LEU A 326 3.14 15.33 -8.09
CA LEU A 326 2.62 15.78 -6.81
C LEU A 326 1.32 16.54 -7.08
N VAL A 327 0.22 16.06 -6.51
CA VAL A 327 -1.10 16.66 -6.59
C VAL A 327 -1.22 17.77 -5.55
N LEU A 328 -1.57 18.98 -5.98
CA LEU A 328 -1.81 20.14 -5.13
C LEU A 328 -3.02 20.93 -5.62
N PRO A 329 -3.66 21.75 -4.76
CA PRO A 329 -4.64 22.75 -5.21
C PRO A 329 -4.02 23.67 -6.26
N ILE A 330 -4.78 24.03 -7.30
CA ILE A 330 -4.27 24.83 -8.44
C ILE A 330 -3.56 26.10 -7.96
N ASN A 331 -4.16 26.84 -7.01
CA ASN A 331 -3.56 28.05 -6.45
C ASN A 331 -2.23 27.79 -5.72
N LYS A 332 -2.09 26.63 -5.07
CA LYS A 332 -0.87 26.22 -4.36
C LYS A 332 0.17 25.61 -5.30
N MET A 333 -0.24 25.05 -6.43
CA MET A 333 0.66 24.56 -7.48
C MET A 333 1.51 25.70 -8.05
N TYR A 334 0.90 26.84 -8.38
CA TYR A 334 1.65 28.01 -8.84
C TYR A 334 2.63 28.52 -7.78
N ALA A 335 2.19 28.58 -6.51
CA ALA A 335 3.06 28.94 -5.39
C ALA A 335 4.21 27.94 -5.19
N PHE A 336 3.99 26.65 -5.41
CA PHE A 336 5.04 25.63 -5.37
C PHE A 336 6.12 25.89 -6.42
N LEU A 337 5.72 26.25 -7.64
CA LEU A 337 6.66 26.55 -8.72
C LEU A 337 7.48 27.82 -8.44
N GLU A 338 6.84 28.88 -7.95
CA GLU A 338 7.50 30.14 -7.59
C GLU A 338 8.46 29.96 -6.40
N LYS A 339 8.04 29.22 -5.37
CA LYS A 339 8.80 29.02 -4.12
C LYS A 339 9.61 27.73 -4.11
N LYS A 340 9.90 27.13 -5.27
CA LYS A 340 10.57 25.82 -5.37
C LYS A 340 11.85 25.77 -4.54
N ASP A 341 12.71 26.77 -4.66
CA ASP A 341 13.99 26.79 -3.92
C ASP A 341 13.79 26.99 -2.41
N GLU A 342 12.84 27.83 -2.01
CA GLU A 342 12.49 28.03 -0.59
C GLU A 342 12.00 26.71 0.02
N ILE A 343 11.06 26.02 -0.62
CA ILE A 343 10.55 24.71 -0.20
C ILE A 343 11.69 23.71 -0.06
N MET A 344 12.52 23.58 -1.08
CA MET A 344 13.58 22.57 -1.09
C MET A 344 14.62 22.80 0.01
N ASN A 345 14.87 24.06 0.38
CA ASN A 345 15.86 24.45 1.39
C ASN A 345 15.25 24.58 2.80
N PHE A 346 13.92 24.65 2.94
CA PHE A 346 13.24 24.83 4.22
C PHE A 346 13.58 23.69 5.19
N ARG A 347 14.31 24.03 6.27
CA ARG A 347 14.76 23.09 7.32
C ARG A 347 15.30 21.77 6.75
N ARG A 348 16.05 21.84 5.64
CA ARG A 348 16.49 20.66 4.89
C ARG A 348 17.18 19.63 5.78
N ASP A 349 18.06 20.06 6.67
CA ASP A 349 18.85 19.17 7.53
C ASP A 349 18.00 18.37 8.53
N ASP A 350 16.79 18.86 8.87
CA ASP A 350 15.86 18.16 9.75
C ASP A 350 15.13 17.02 9.02
N TYR A 351 14.95 17.14 7.70
CA TYR A 351 14.13 16.20 6.91
C TYR A 351 14.95 15.29 5.98
N ILE A 352 16.07 15.77 5.45
CA ILE A 352 16.97 15.03 4.56
C ILE A 352 18.21 14.60 5.35
N THR A 353 18.09 13.46 6.02
CA THR A 353 19.16 12.88 6.84
C THR A 353 20.07 11.91 6.08
N HIS A 354 19.88 11.78 4.76
CA HIS A 354 20.75 10.94 3.93
C HIS A 354 22.09 11.66 3.76
N ARG A 355 23.16 11.00 4.19
CA ARG A 355 24.53 11.52 4.07
C ARG A 355 25.01 11.31 2.63
N GLU A 356 25.46 12.39 1.99
CA GLU A 356 25.95 12.36 0.61
C GLU A 356 27.28 11.60 0.48
N ASN A 357 28.18 11.76 1.45
CA ASN A 357 29.48 11.13 1.47
C ASN A 357 29.82 10.66 2.89
N THR A 358 30.44 9.48 3.01
CA THR A 358 30.93 8.95 4.29
C THR A 358 32.43 8.67 4.34
N ASP A 359 33.18 9.01 3.30
CA ASP A 359 34.63 8.76 3.17
C ASP A 359 35.42 9.46 4.28
N GLY A 360 34.97 10.64 4.73
CA GLY A 360 35.57 11.36 5.85
C GLY A 360 35.53 10.59 7.19
N TYR A 361 34.55 9.70 7.36
CA TYR A 361 34.44 8.82 8.53
C TYR A 361 35.46 7.67 8.51
N LEU A 362 35.89 7.26 7.32
CA LEU A 362 36.87 6.19 7.11
C LEU A 362 38.31 6.74 7.12
N ALA A 363 38.52 7.95 6.58
CA ALA A 363 39.82 8.62 6.56
C ALA A 363 40.36 9.00 7.95
N SER A 364 39.46 9.28 8.92
CA SER A 364 39.83 9.59 10.31
C SER A 364 40.38 8.39 11.09
N SER A 365 40.22 7.17 10.58
CA SER A 365 40.71 5.93 11.22
C SER A 365 42.18 5.59 10.89
N GLY A 366 42.79 6.29 9.92
CA GLY A 366 44.16 6.02 9.44
C GLY A 366 45.19 7.12 9.71
N SER A 367 44.78 8.31 10.12
CA SER A 367 45.71 9.41 10.40
C SER A 367 46.20 9.34 11.84
N SER A 368 47.33 8.68 12.05
CA SER A 368 48.17 8.93 13.21
C SER A 368 48.40 10.44 13.32
N VAL A 369 47.84 11.06 14.35
CA VAL A 369 48.07 12.47 14.68
C VAL A 369 49.57 12.67 14.87
N SER A 370 50.25 13.11 13.81
CA SER A 370 51.57 13.71 13.88
C SER A 370 51.41 15.15 14.34
N GLY A 371 50.89 15.31 15.55
CA GLY A 371 50.92 16.57 16.28
C GLY A 371 52.22 16.61 17.07
N ASN A 372 52.99 17.68 16.92
CA ASN A 372 54.16 18.01 17.74
C ASN A 372 53.77 18.02 19.22
N GLY A 373 53.91 16.86 19.87
CA GLY A 373 53.71 16.69 21.30
C GLY A 373 55.04 16.34 21.93
N GLU A 374 55.39 17.02 23.02
CA GLU A 374 56.60 16.70 23.77
C GLU A 374 56.42 15.34 24.43
N ASN A 375 57.32 14.40 24.13
CA ASN A 375 57.28 13.05 24.64
C ASN A 375 57.82 13.01 26.08
N VAL A 376 57.02 12.52 27.01
CA VAL A 376 57.46 12.27 28.38
C VAL A 376 57.93 10.83 28.50
N TYR A 377 59.19 10.65 28.92
CA TYR A 377 59.83 9.34 29.02
C TYR A 377 59.83 8.80 30.46
N TYR A 378 59.65 7.48 30.59
CA TYR A 378 59.79 6.72 31.83
C TYR A 378 60.88 5.67 31.67
N ARG A 379 61.86 5.66 32.58
CA ARG A 379 62.91 4.64 32.61
C ARG A 379 62.42 3.41 33.38
N VAL A 380 62.32 2.27 32.69
CA VAL A 380 61.88 0.99 33.24
C VAL A 380 62.81 0.56 34.37
N ARG A 381 62.27 0.29 35.56
CA ARG A 381 63.02 -0.20 36.72
C ARG A 381 62.96 -1.73 36.81
N ARG A 382 63.91 -2.33 37.55
CA ARG A 382 63.93 -3.78 37.78
C ARG A 382 62.66 -4.18 38.54
N GLY A 383 61.83 -5.04 37.94
CA GLY A 383 60.54 -5.48 38.49
C GLY A 383 59.29 -4.82 37.87
N ASP A 384 59.47 -3.87 36.94
CA ASP A 384 58.37 -3.25 36.21
C ASP A 384 57.79 -4.16 35.11
N ASN A 385 56.51 -3.96 34.79
CA ASN A 385 55.86 -4.52 33.61
C ASN A 385 54.95 -3.46 32.97
N LEU A 386 54.60 -3.65 31.69
CA LEU A 386 53.84 -2.65 30.92
C LEU A 386 52.51 -2.28 31.57
N SER A 387 51.83 -3.22 32.23
CA SER A 387 50.55 -2.96 32.91
C SER A 387 50.72 -2.01 34.11
N LYS A 388 51.77 -2.20 34.92
CA LYS A 388 52.09 -1.31 36.05
C LYS A 388 52.53 0.07 35.58
N ILE A 389 53.34 0.14 34.51
CA ILE A 389 53.79 1.41 33.94
C ILE A 389 52.61 2.17 33.34
N ALA A 390 51.75 1.49 32.58
CA ALA A 390 50.58 2.10 31.94
C ALA A 390 49.60 2.65 32.98
N SER A 391 49.26 1.85 34.00
CA SER A 391 48.37 2.25 35.09
C SER A 391 48.92 3.46 35.88
N ARG A 392 50.21 3.45 36.22
CA ARG A 392 50.86 4.57 36.93
C ARG A 392 50.85 5.88 36.14
N ASN A 393 50.83 5.81 34.81
CA ASN A 393 50.85 6.98 33.94
C ASN A 393 49.48 7.31 33.33
N GLY A 394 48.41 6.64 33.79
CA GLY A 394 47.03 6.92 33.36
C GLY A 394 46.74 6.57 31.91
N VAL A 395 47.48 5.61 31.33
CA VAL A 395 47.33 5.19 29.92
C VAL A 395 47.06 3.70 29.83
N THR A 396 46.57 3.22 28.69
CA THR A 396 46.37 1.78 28.45
C THR A 396 47.67 1.12 27.98
N VAL A 397 47.80 -0.19 28.22
CA VAL A 397 48.92 -1.00 27.70
C VAL A 397 49.00 -0.93 26.18
N SER A 398 47.85 -0.85 25.50
CA SER A 398 47.78 -0.72 24.04
C SER A 398 48.38 0.61 23.56
N GLN A 399 48.01 1.73 24.19
CA GLN A 399 48.58 3.05 23.90
C GLN A 399 50.09 3.09 24.18
N LEU A 400 50.52 2.54 25.32
CA LEU A 400 51.93 2.48 25.68
C LEU A 400 52.75 1.65 24.68
N ARG A 401 52.20 0.54 24.17
CA ARG A 401 52.83 -0.27 23.13
C ARG A 401 52.89 0.45 21.79
N SER A 402 51.80 1.10 21.40
CA SER A 402 51.70 1.87 20.16
C SER A 402 52.71 3.01 20.12
N TRP A 403 52.81 3.82 21.19
CA TRP A 403 53.76 4.95 21.24
C TRP A 403 55.22 4.53 21.22
N ASN A 404 55.53 3.30 21.65
CA ASN A 404 56.89 2.78 21.75
C ASN A 404 57.20 1.68 20.72
N ASN A 405 56.31 1.47 19.75
CA ASN A 405 56.41 0.44 18.71
C ASN A 405 56.74 -0.97 19.27
N LEU A 406 56.17 -1.32 20.43
CA LEU A 406 56.45 -2.59 21.11
C LEU A 406 55.56 -3.72 20.56
N ARG A 407 56.19 -4.64 19.84
CA ARG A 407 55.54 -5.84 19.28
C ARG A 407 55.16 -6.89 20.33
N SER A 408 55.75 -6.83 21.53
CA SER A 408 55.44 -7.74 22.65
C SER A 408 55.33 -7.00 23.98
N THR A 409 54.93 -7.71 25.03
CA THR A 409 54.81 -7.16 26.39
C THR A 409 56.09 -7.22 27.22
N ARG A 410 57.17 -7.78 26.65
CA ARG A 410 58.46 -7.93 27.32
C ARG A 410 59.24 -6.61 27.26
N ILE A 411 59.69 -6.12 28.41
CA ILE A 411 60.49 -4.89 28.55
C ILE A 411 61.73 -5.15 29.42
N SER A 412 62.85 -4.55 29.05
CA SER A 412 64.11 -4.67 29.79
C SER A 412 64.29 -3.49 30.75
N ALA A 413 64.76 -3.76 31.96
CA ALA A 413 65.12 -2.72 32.91
C ALA A 413 66.18 -1.79 32.32
N GLY A 414 66.02 -0.49 32.54
CA GLY A 414 66.90 0.57 32.03
C GLY A 414 66.43 1.23 30.73
N LYS A 415 65.46 0.65 30.01
CA LYS A 415 64.90 1.21 28.76
C LYS A 415 63.98 2.41 29.04
N ASN A 416 64.05 3.45 28.22
CA ASN A 416 63.11 4.58 28.28
C ASN A 416 61.89 4.30 27.40
N LEU A 417 60.69 4.47 27.95
CA LEU A 417 59.41 4.35 27.25
C LEU A 417 58.67 5.70 27.27
N ILE A 418 58.11 6.09 26.13
CA ILE A 418 57.18 7.21 26.01
C ILE A 418 55.89 6.84 26.74
N VAL A 419 55.61 7.50 27.85
CA VAL A 419 54.44 7.20 28.71
C VAL A 419 53.35 8.26 28.65
N ARG A 420 53.61 9.40 28.01
CA ARG A 420 52.64 10.47 27.76
C ARG A 420 53.11 11.34 26.60
N LYS A 421 52.18 11.82 25.77
CA LYS A 421 52.40 12.91 24.81
C LYS A 421 51.68 14.13 25.34
N LYS A 422 52.41 15.19 25.72
CA LYS A 422 51.79 16.45 26.18
C LYS A 422 51.52 17.29 24.94
N ALA A 423 50.27 17.63 24.69
CA ALA A 423 49.95 18.69 23.74
C ALA A 423 50.46 20.01 24.34
N VAL A 424 51.27 20.74 23.59
CA VAL A 424 51.65 22.11 23.94
C VAL A 424 50.55 22.99 23.35
N ASP A 425 49.81 23.69 24.21
CA ASP A 425 48.91 24.73 23.74
C ASP A 425 49.76 25.85 23.12
N PRO A 426 49.43 26.34 21.91
CA PRO A 426 50.20 27.41 21.29
C PRO A 426 50.18 28.66 22.18
N ALA A 427 51.36 29.23 22.38
CA ALA A 427 51.56 30.44 23.17
C ALA A 427 50.74 31.60 22.59
N VAL A 428 49.99 32.26 23.47
CA VAL A 428 49.20 33.45 23.22
C VAL A 428 50.12 34.65 23.05
N LEU A 429 49.96 35.43 21.98
CA LEU A 429 50.31 36.85 21.93
C LEU A 429 49.00 37.61 21.73
N GLU A 430 48.70 38.50 22.66
CA GLU A 430 47.50 39.35 22.71
C GLU A 430 47.53 40.46 21.65
N THR A 431 46.37 40.82 21.10
CA THR A 431 45.81 42.20 21.13
C THR A 431 44.40 42.26 20.53
N ASP A 432 43.45 42.60 21.40
CA ASP A 432 42.19 43.37 21.30
C ASP A 432 41.24 43.40 20.08
N ALA A 433 39.96 43.16 20.44
CA ALA A 433 38.71 43.81 20.01
C ALA A 433 37.86 43.25 18.81
N ALA A 434 36.86 42.46 19.20
CA ALA A 434 35.42 42.57 18.86
C ALA A 434 34.83 42.20 17.46
N THR A 435 34.25 40.98 17.41
CA THR A 435 32.90 40.56 16.93
C THR A 435 32.42 40.80 15.47
N MET A 436 32.24 39.75 14.64
CA MET A 436 31.05 38.86 14.50
C MET A 436 31.13 37.91 13.27
N ALA A 437 30.86 36.62 13.55
CA ALA A 437 30.13 35.58 12.78
C ALA A 437 30.51 35.13 11.35
N GLN A 438 30.96 33.87 11.23
CA GLN A 438 30.71 32.88 10.15
C GLN A 438 31.02 31.43 10.65
N GLN A 439 30.26 30.43 10.15
CA GLN A 439 30.27 28.95 10.39
C GLN A 439 31.64 28.25 10.05
N PRO A 440 31.93 26.91 10.18
CA PRO A 440 31.04 25.70 10.19
C PRO A 440 31.47 24.40 10.97
N THR A 441 30.53 23.43 11.03
CA THR A 441 30.59 21.93 10.86
C THR A 441 31.50 20.94 11.66
N ASN A 442 30.81 19.86 12.11
CA ASN A 442 31.17 18.54 12.69
C ASN A 442 31.88 17.57 11.69
N PRO A 443 32.43 16.34 12.01
CA PRO A 443 31.60 15.13 12.31
C PRO A 443 32.21 13.93 13.13
N GLU A 444 31.32 12.99 13.50
CA GLU A 444 31.48 11.66 14.18
C GLU A 444 32.26 10.57 13.40
N THR A 445 32.20 9.26 13.79
CA THR A 445 32.23 8.01 12.97
C THR A 445 31.33 6.95 13.61
N ALA A 446 30.54 6.25 12.78
CA ALA A 446 29.37 5.45 13.17
C ALA A 446 29.70 4.02 13.64
N THR A 447 29.32 3.71 14.89
CA THR A 447 29.15 2.34 15.42
C THR A 447 27.67 2.09 15.64
N LYS A 448 27.09 1.02 15.07
CA LYS A 448 25.69 0.68 15.37
C LYS A 448 25.63 -0.03 16.71
N THR A 449 25.01 0.65 17.66
CA THR A 449 24.84 0.18 19.03
C THR A 449 23.50 -0.53 19.17
N VAL A 450 23.51 -1.78 19.63
CA VAL A 450 22.30 -2.50 20.02
C VAL A 450 22.14 -2.41 21.54
N ASN A 451 21.01 -1.83 21.98
CA ASN A 451 20.68 -1.63 23.39
C ASN A 451 19.66 -2.67 23.87
N ALA A 452 19.87 -3.25 25.05
CA ALA A 452 18.84 -4.01 25.77
C ALA A 452 18.25 -3.15 26.90
N TYR A 453 16.93 -3.22 27.09
CA TYR A 453 16.20 -2.36 28.03
C TYR A 453 15.60 -3.16 29.20
N TYR A 454 15.57 -2.53 30.38
CA TYR A 454 14.96 -3.06 31.61
C TYR A 454 14.02 -2.02 32.21
N ARG A 455 12.79 -2.41 32.54
CA ARG A 455 11.80 -1.53 33.18
C ARG A 455 11.91 -1.64 34.70
N VAL A 456 12.21 -0.54 35.37
CA VAL A 456 12.35 -0.45 36.84
C VAL A 456 11.04 -0.85 37.51
N ARG A 457 11.11 -1.80 38.46
CA ARG A 457 9.97 -2.28 39.26
C ARG A 457 10.02 -1.71 40.68
N ASN A 458 8.91 -1.82 41.39
CA ASN A 458 8.85 -1.38 42.78
C ASN A 458 9.83 -2.18 43.65
N GLY A 459 10.72 -1.49 44.39
CA GLY A 459 11.78 -2.10 45.21
C GLY A 459 13.13 -2.30 44.50
N ASP A 460 13.26 -1.90 43.23
CA ASP A 460 14.53 -1.92 42.51
C ASP A 460 15.44 -0.75 42.90
N ASN A 461 16.75 -1.02 42.89
CA ASN A 461 17.79 0.00 42.98
C ASN A 461 18.88 -0.29 41.94
N LEU A 462 19.72 0.71 41.64
CA LEU A 462 20.76 0.58 40.61
C LEU A 462 21.70 -0.59 40.85
N GLY A 463 22.01 -0.93 42.11
CA GLY A 463 22.86 -2.07 42.47
C GLY A 463 22.24 -3.41 42.06
N LYS A 464 20.98 -3.66 42.42
CA LYS A 464 20.25 -4.88 42.06
C LYS A 464 20.07 -5.03 40.55
N ILE A 465 19.75 -3.93 39.85
CA ILE A 465 19.59 -3.94 38.39
C ILE A 465 20.94 -4.21 37.71
N ALA A 466 22.02 -3.57 38.17
CA ALA A 466 23.36 -3.75 37.63
C ALA A 466 23.85 -5.20 37.83
N GLN A 467 23.69 -5.77 39.02
CA GLN A 467 24.06 -7.16 39.32
C GLN A 467 23.28 -8.16 38.45
N ARG A 468 21.96 -7.98 38.32
CA ARG A 468 21.10 -8.87 37.53
C ARG A 468 21.46 -8.89 36.03
N ASN A 469 21.91 -7.75 35.51
CA ASN A 469 22.31 -7.61 34.11
C ASN A 469 23.82 -7.75 33.89
N ARG A 470 24.58 -8.12 34.94
CA ARG A 470 26.03 -8.33 34.91
C ARG A 470 26.82 -7.11 34.42
N VAL A 471 26.41 -5.92 34.85
CA VAL A 471 27.06 -4.63 34.53
C VAL A 471 27.36 -3.88 35.82
N THR A 472 28.21 -2.86 35.76
CA THR A 472 28.48 -2.00 36.92
C THR A 472 27.44 -0.89 37.04
N VAL A 473 27.20 -0.38 38.25
CA VAL A 473 26.30 0.78 38.48
C VAL A 473 26.78 2.01 37.69
N ALA A 474 28.09 2.19 37.56
CA ALA A 474 28.69 3.28 36.78
C ALA A 474 28.34 3.17 35.29
N GLN A 475 28.40 1.97 34.70
CA GLN A 475 27.98 1.73 33.31
C GLN A 475 26.48 1.97 33.13
N LEU A 476 25.66 1.48 34.06
CA LEU A 476 24.21 1.67 34.03
C LEU A 476 23.82 3.16 34.11
N LYS A 477 24.50 3.94 34.96
CA LYS A 477 24.31 5.40 35.04
C LYS A 477 24.75 6.10 33.76
N SER A 478 25.92 5.73 33.24
CA SER A 478 26.50 6.31 32.03
C SER A 478 25.61 6.09 30.81
N TRP A 479 25.11 4.87 30.59
CA TRP A 479 24.24 4.56 29.44
C TRP A 479 22.88 5.26 29.48
N ASN A 480 22.41 5.64 30.66
CA ASN A 480 21.08 6.23 30.86
C ASN A 480 21.13 7.71 31.28
N GLY A 481 22.31 8.34 31.26
CA GLY A 481 22.50 9.73 31.67
C GLY A 481 22.08 10.03 33.11
N LEU A 482 22.12 9.05 34.02
CA LEU A 482 21.65 9.23 35.39
C LEU A 482 22.71 9.98 36.22
N ARG A 483 22.35 11.17 36.70
CA ARG A 483 23.19 11.99 37.60
C ARG A 483 23.01 11.68 39.09
N SER A 484 22.05 10.82 39.45
CA SER A 484 21.78 10.39 40.83
C SER A 484 21.36 8.92 40.90
N ASP A 485 21.31 8.36 42.11
CA ASP A 485 20.88 6.98 42.36
C ASP A 485 19.36 6.79 42.44
N ARG A 486 18.58 7.87 42.28
CA ARG A 486 17.12 7.84 42.39
C ARG A 486 16.49 7.28 41.11
N LEU A 487 15.70 6.22 41.26
CA LEU A 487 14.98 5.57 40.17
C LEU A 487 13.47 5.69 40.34
N SER A 488 12.78 6.10 39.27
CA SER A 488 11.32 6.10 39.23
C SER A 488 10.83 4.75 38.71
N VAL A 489 9.90 4.12 39.43
CA VAL A 489 9.24 2.88 39.02
C VAL A 489 8.56 3.08 37.66
N GLY A 490 8.73 2.12 36.75
CA GLY A 490 8.21 2.16 35.39
C GLY A 490 9.16 2.78 34.34
N LYS A 491 10.25 3.44 34.77
CA LYS A 491 11.26 3.98 33.84
C LYS A 491 12.03 2.84 33.15
N GLN A 492 12.26 2.95 31.85
CA GLN A 492 13.12 2.03 31.10
C GLN A 492 14.58 2.48 31.16
N LEU A 493 15.47 1.55 31.48
CA LEU A 493 16.92 1.75 31.51
C LEU A 493 17.61 0.82 30.51
N ILE A 494 18.56 1.34 29.77
CA ILE A 494 19.52 0.58 28.96
C ILE A 494 20.42 -0.20 29.91
N VAL A 495 20.33 -1.52 29.90
CA VAL A 495 21.07 -2.44 30.79
C VAL A 495 22.13 -3.27 30.06
N ASN A 496 22.21 -3.16 28.73
CA ASN A 496 23.30 -3.71 27.93
C ASN A 496 23.47 -2.85 26.68
N LYS A 497 24.71 -2.54 26.32
CA LYS A 497 25.08 -1.75 25.14
C LYS A 497 26.13 -2.53 24.36
N LYS A 498 25.72 -3.28 23.32
CA LYS A 498 26.63 -4.08 22.50
C LYS A 498 26.86 -3.40 21.16
N THR A 499 28.08 -2.95 20.93
CA THR A 499 28.56 -2.47 19.62
C THR A 499 29.02 -3.67 18.81
N VAL A 500 28.34 -3.94 17.69
CA VAL A 500 28.67 -5.04 16.78
C VAL A 500 29.27 -4.44 15.51
N THR A 501 30.49 -4.86 15.19
CA THR A 501 31.15 -4.59 13.90
C THR A 501 30.67 -5.64 12.89
N VAL A 502 30.21 -5.21 11.72
CA VAL A 502 29.72 -6.10 10.66
C VAL A 502 30.91 -6.48 9.76
N GLU A 503 31.31 -7.75 9.76
CA GLU A 503 32.13 -8.35 8.71
C GLU A 503 31.22 -9.15 7.76
N GLU A 504 31.52 -9.08 6.46
CA GLU A 504 30.78 -9.71 5.36
C GLU A 504 31.53 -10.99 4.89
N PRO A 505 30.86 -12.14 4.66
CA PRO A 505 31.53 -13.35 4.17
C PRO A 505 31.40 -13.56 2.65
N GLN A 506 32.44 -14.17 2.05
CA GLN A 506 32.55 -14.58 0.63
C GLN A 506 32.06 -16.04 0.37
N PRO A 507 31.81 -16.45 -0.90
CA PRO A 507 30.94 -17.59 -1.25
C PRO A 507 31.67 -18.95 -1.35
N VAL A 508 30.93 -20.05 -1.10
CA VAL A 508 31.37 -21.43 -1.36
C VAL A 508 30.28 -22.21 -2.12
N GLN A 509 30.73 -23.11 -2.99
CA GLN A 509 30.02 -23.89 -4.01
C GLN A 509 28.97 -24.89 -3.50
N GLN A 510 28.08 -25.28 -4.43
CA GLN A 510 26.93 -26.18 -4.29
C GLN A 510 27.26 -27.61 -3.81
N THR A 511 26.35 -28.17 -3.00
CA THR A 511 25.85 -29.54 -3.17
C THR A 511 24.34 -29.56 -2.93
N ALA A 512 23.63 -30.27 -3.81
CA ALA A 512 22.19 -30.40 -3.84
C ALA A 512 21.67 -31.31 -2.73
N GLU A 513 20.49 -31.00 -2.18
CA GLU A 513 19.47 -32.01 -1.85
C GLU A 513 18.09 -31.37 -1.65
N THR A 514 17.10 -32.15 -2.05
CA THR A 514 15.74 -31.82 -2.46
C THR A 514 14.82 -31.49 -1.29
N THR A 515 13.99 -30.42 -1.42
CA THR A 515 12.66 -30.39 -0.78
C THR A 515 11.71 -29.49 -1.57
N THR A 516 10.60 -30.10 -1.94
CA THR A 516 9.48 -29.60 -2.73
C THR A 516 8.62 -28.61 -1.93
N SER A 517 8.33 -27.43 -2.49
CA SER A 517 7.20 -26.59 -2.07
C SER A 517 6.84 -25.53 -3.13
N ALA A 518 5.67 -25.75 -3.72
CA ALA A 518 4.76 -24.86 -4.42
C ALA A 518 5.18 -23.39 -4.64
N LYS A 519 5.71 -23.11 -5.83
CA LYS A 519 5.60 -21.82 -6.52
C LYS A 519 5.60 -22.08 -8.03
N ASP A 520 4.45 -21.96 -8.68
CA ASP A 520 4.37 -21.26 -9.96
C ASP A 520 2.91 -20.95 -10.32
N GLY A 521 2.66 -19.79 -10.93
CA GLY A 521 1.29 -19.44 -11.32
C GLY A 521 1.06 -17.98 -11.65
N SER A 522 2.05 -17.09 -11.45
CA SER A 522 1.88 -15.66 -11.78
C SER A 522 2.80 -15.17 -12.90
N GLY A 523 3.86 -15.91 -13.26
CA GLY A 523 4.58 -15.68 -14.52
C GLY A 523 3.89 -16.34 -15.72
N ILE A 524 3.15 -17.43 -15.44
CA ILE A 524 2.39 -18.17 -16.45
C ILE A 524 1.25 -17.31 -17.01
N ILE A 525 0.60 -16.44 -16.22
CA ILE A 525 -0.57 -15.69 -16.71
C ILE A 525 -0.19 -14.65 -17.77
N SER A 526 0.94 -13.95 -17.65
CA SER A 526 1.36 -12.98 -18.68
C SER A 526 1.79 -13.66 -19.99
N ASN A 527 2.42 -14.84 -19.91
CA ASN A 527 2.80 -15.60 -21.10
C ASN A 527 1.61 -16.36 -21.69
N TYR A 528 0.71 -16.88 -20.86
CA TYR A 528 -0.54 -17.52 -21.28
C TYR A 528 -1.50 -16.51 -21.93
N LEU A 529 -1.61 -15.30 -21.39
CA LEU A 529 -2.35 -14.20 -22.01
C LEU A 529 -1.77 -13.82 -23.38
N LYS A 530 -0.43 -13.69 -23.47
CA LYS A 530 0.24 -13.45 -24.77
C LYS A 530 0.01 -14.59 -25.76
N GLN A 531 0.16 -15.84 -25.30
CA GLN A 531 0.03 -17.03 -26.14
C GLN A 531 -1.41 -17.21 -26.65
N GLN A 532 -2.43 -16.96 -25.82
CA GLN A 532 -3.83 -17.04 -26.25
C GLN A 532 -4.24 -15.90 -27.20
N LEU A 533 -3.67 -14.69 -27.03
CA LEU A 533 -3.87 -13.59 -27.97
C LEU A 533 -3.20 -13.87 -29.32
N GLU A 534 -1.99 -14.44 -29.33
CA GLU A 534 -1.29 -14.86 -30.55
C GLU A 534 -2.05 -15.98 -31.29
N GLU A 535 -2.61 -16.97 -30.58
CA GLU A 535 -3.43 -18.05 -31.17
C GLU A 535 -4.76 -17.53 -31.77
N SER A 536 -5.35 -16.46 -31.22
CA SER A 536 -6.57 -15.84 -31.78
C SER A 536 -6.33 -15.01 -33.05
N THR A 537 -5.09 -14.58 -33.30
CA THR A 537 -4.74 -13.77 -34.48
C THR A 537 -4.37 -14.59 -35.71
N THR A 538 -4.23 -15.91 -35.58
CA THR A 538 -3.83 -16.80 -36.68
C THR A 538 -4.99 -17.39 -37.50
N ASP A 539 -6.25 -17.18 -37.10
CA ASP A 539 -7.42 -17.79 -37.77
C ASP A 539 -8.15 -16.86 -38.78
N GLU A 540 -7.66 -15.63 -39.00
CA GLU A 540 -8.25 -14.68 -39.97
C GLU A 540 -7.48 -14.56 -41.31
N THR A 541 -6.42 -15.35 -41.54
CA THR A 541 -5.62 -15.27 -42.79
C THR A 541 -5.67 -16.49 -43.73
N GLU A 542 -6.58 -17.45 -43.52
CA GLU A 542 -6.75 -18.60 -44.42
C GLU A 542 -8.16 -18.79 -44.99
N VAL A 543 -8.84 -17.73 -45.44
CA VAL A 543 -10.03 -17.89 -46.33
C VAL A 543 -10.13 -16.82 -47.41
N VAL A 544 -9.06 -16.48 -48.14
CA VAL A 544 -9.21 -15.81 -49.46
C VAL A 544 -8.04 -16.13 -50.40
N THR A 545 -7.97 -17.35 -50.95
CA THR A 545 -7.36 -17.57 -52.28
C THR A 545 -7.85 -18.89 -52.85
N GLY A 546 -8.83 -18.84 -53.76
CA GLY A 546 -9.31 -20.05 -54.41
C GLY A 546 -10.44 -19.82 -55.40
N ALA A 547 -10.23 -18.99 -56.43
CA ALA A 547 -10.96 -19.09 -57.70
C ALA A 547 -10.37 -18.12 -58.75
N SER A 548 -9.53 -18.62 -59.66
CA SER A 548 -9.63 -18.42 -61.13
C SER A 548 -8.41 -19.02 -61.84
N MET A 549 -8.64 -20.11 -62.56
CA MET A 549 -7.79 -20.62 -63.63
C MET A 549 -8.31 -20.12 -64.97
N GLU A 550 -7.36 -19.74 -65.83
CA GLU A 550 -7.31 -19.92 -67.29
C GLU A 550 -8.36 -19.25 -68.19
N ALA A 551 -7.91 -18.27 -68.99
CA ALA A 551 -7.78 -18.42 -70.45
C ALA A 551 -6.97 -17.25 -71.07
N GLU A 552 -6.00 -17.64 -71.91
CA GLU A 552 -5.15 -16.89 -72.87
C GLU A 552 -4.04 -15.94 -72.37
#